data_AF-A0A355BBS4-F1
#
_entry.id   AF-A0A355BBS4-F1
#
_cell.length_a   1.000
_cell.length_b   1.000
_cell.length_c   1.000
_cell.angle_alpha   90.00
_cell.angle_beta   90.00
_cell.angle_gamma   90.00
#
_symmetry.space_group_name_H-M   'P 1'
#
loop_
_entity.id
_entity.type
_entity.pdbx_description
1 polymer ?
#
loop_
_entity_poly.entity_id
_entity_poly.type
_entity_poly.pdbx_seq_one_letter_code
_entity_poly.pdbx_strand_id
1 'polypeptide(L)' 'AGFDIIDGDSAIVPVMLYDAKLSQTMANELLKKGIYVIGFFYPVVPKDKARIRVQLSAAHT' A
#
# COMPACT_ATOMS: atom_id res chain seq x y z
N ALA A 1 -13.10 -10.52 -6.80
CA ALA A 1 -11.69 -10.11 -6.89
C ALA A 1 -11.47 -9.02 -5.84
N GLY A 2 -11.10 -9.43 -4.63
CA GLY A 2 -10.89 -8.52 -3.49
C GLY A 2 -9.41 -8.26 -3.28
N PHE A 3 -9.07 -7.09 -2.74
CA PHE A 3 -7.71 -6.80 -2.31
C PHE A 3 -7.44 -7.59 -1.01
N ASP A 4 -6.31 -8.29 -0.95
CA ASP A 4 -5.83 -8.88 0.30
C ASP A 4 -5.34 -7.76 1.21
N ILE A 5 -6.21 -7.38 2.14
CA ILE A 5 -5.94 -6.38 3.16
C ILE A 5 -5.73 -7.13 4.46
N ILE A 6 -4.63 -6.86 5.15
CA ILE A 6 -4.46 -7.36 6.51
C ILE A 6 -5.19 -6.36 7.40
N ASP A 7 -6.36 -6.76 7.88
CA ASP A 7 -7.09 -6.00 8.89
C ASP A 7 -6.26 -5.96 10.18
N GLY A 8 -6.07 -4.76 10.70
CA GLY A 8 -5.49 -4.51 12.00
C GLY A 8 -6.16 -3.29 12.60
N ASP A 9 -6.27 -3.24 13.93
CA ASP A 9 -6.87 -2.12 14.69
C ASP A 9 -6.11 -0.78 14.57
N SER A 10 -5.17 -0.66 13.63
CA SER A 10 -4.36 0.53 13.41
C SER A 10 -4.95 1.38 12.29
N ALA A 11 -4.75 2.70 12.35
CA ALA A 11 -5.07 3.64 11.26
C ALA A 11 -4.22 3.43 9.97
N ILE A 12 -3.51 2.31 9.91
CA ILE A 12 -2.60 1.90 8.86
C ILE A 12 -3.18 0.65 8.22
N VAL A 13 -3.62 0.77 6.97
CA VAL A 13 -4.19 -0.33 6.20
C VAL A 13 -3.18 -0.79 5.14
N PRO A 14 -2.58 -1.99 5.29
CA PRO A 14 -1.68 -2.55 4.29
C PRO A 14 -2.46 -3.30 3.19
N VAL A 15 -2.25 -2.91 1.93
CA VAL A 15 -2.76 -3.61 0.75
C VAL A 15 -1.66 -4.49 0.18
N MET A 16 -1.86 -5.80 0.18
CA MET A 16 -0.88 -6.77 -0.31
C MET A 16 -0.91 -6.81 -1.85
N LEU A 17 0.26 -6.63 -2.47
CA LEU A 17 0.43 -6.67 -3.92
C LEU A 17 1.36 -7.80 -4.38
N TYR A 18 2.18 -8.33 -3.47
CA TYR A 18 3.14 -9.42 -3.67
C TYR A 18 4.23 -9.17 -4.74
N ASP A 19 4.06 -8.18 -5.62
CA ASP A 19 5.02 -7.74 -6.65
C ASP A 19 5.53 -6.31 -6.37
N ALA A 20 6.86 -6.16 -6.34
CA ALA A 20 7.54 -4.89 -6.14
C ALA A 20 7.26 -3.88 -7.27
N LYS A 21 7.30 -4.31 -8.53
CA LYS A 21 7.08 -3.44 -9.68
C LYS A 21 5.64 -2.94 -9.71
N LEU A 22 4.69 -3.85 -9.47
CA LEU A 22 3.28 -3.51 -9.34
C LEU A 22 3.05 -2.49 -8.23
N SER A 23 3.71 -2.65 -7.07
CA SER A 23 3.59 -1.70 -5.95
C SER A 23 4.07 -0.29 -6.30
N GLN A 24 5.14 -0.16 -7.07
CA GLN A 24 5.66 1.12 -7.50
C GLN A 24 4.77 1.78 -8.55
N THR A 25 4.28 1.01 -9.53
CA THR A 25 3.33 1.50 -10.52
C THR A 25 2.04 1.97 -9.87
N MET A 26 1.47 1.19 -8.96
CA MET A 26 0.24 1.59 -8.25
C MET A 26 0.46 2.82 -7.38
N ALA A 27 1.60 2.95 -6.69
CA ALA A 27 1.90 4.14 -5.91
C ALA A 27 1.98 5.40 -6.78
N ASN A 28 2.63 5.31 -7.95
CA ASN A 28 2.70 6.42 -8.90
C ASN A 28 1.33 6.79 -9.49
N GLU A 29 0.50 5.81 -9.83
CA GLU A 29 -0.84 6.06 -10.36
C GLU A 29 -1.78 6.67 -9.30
N LEU A 30 -1.68 6.22 -8.06
CA LEU A 30 -2.43 6.81 -6.94
C LEU A 30 -1.96 8.24 -6.64
N LEU A 31 -0.64 8.49 -6.72
CA LEU A 31 -0.08 9.83 -6.57
C LEU A 31 -0.61 10.79 -7.64
N LYS A 32 -0.73 10.35 -8.90
CA LYS A 32 -1.35 11.15 -9.98
C LYS A 32 -2.82 11.51 -9.70
N LYS A 33 -3.53 10.67 -8.94
CA LYS A 33 -4.90 10.91 -8.50
C LYS A 33 -4.99 11.76 -7.23
N GLY A 34 -3.86 12.27 -6.73
CA GLY A 34 -3.78 13.07 -5.50
C GLY A 34 -3.74 12.23 -4.22
N ILE A 35 -3.63 10.90 -4.33
CA ILE A 35 -3.59 9.97 -3.20
C ILE A 35 -2.12 9.58 -2.96
N TYR A 36 -1.51 10.17 -1.93
CA TYR A 36 -0.13 9.83 -1.57
C TYR A 36 -0.09 8.50 -0.81
N VAL A 37 0.52 7.49 -1.42
CA VAL A 37 0.75 6.17 -0.82
C VAL A 37 2.20 5.74 -1.01
N ILE A 38 2.69 4.90 -0.11
CA ILE A 38 4.06 4.38 -0.16
C ILE A 38 4.01 2.86 -0.31
N GLY A 39 4.65 2.36 -1.37
CA GLY A 39 4.90 0.93 -1.58
C GLY A 39 6.13 0.47 -0.79
N PHE A 40 5.96 -0.59 -0.02
CA PHE A 40 7.04 -1.31 0.66
C PHE A 40 7.42 -2.54 -0.16
N PHE A 41 8.71 -2.66 -0.47
CA PHE A 41 9.31 -3.79 -1.17
C PHE A 41 10.69 -4.10 -0.54
N TYR A 42 11.36 -5.16 -1.01
CA TYR A 42 12.69 -5.55 -0.54
C TYR A 42 13.68 -4.36 -0.62
N PRO A 43 14.48 -4.08 0.42
CA PRO A 43 14.81 -4.92 1.59
C PRO A 43 13.89 -4.73 2.82
N VAL A 44 12.93 -3.80 2.77
CA VAL A 44 12.09 -3.45 3.95
C VAL A 44 11.06 -4.53 4.28
N VAL A 45 10.62 -5.29 3.28
CA VAL A 45 9.78 -6.48 3.42
C VAL A 45 10.42 -7.65 2.66
N PRO A 46 10.16 -8.91 3.07
CA PRO A 46 10.66 -10.08 2.33
C PRO A 46 10.31 -10.02 0.85
N LYS A 47 11.14 -10.63 0.00
CA LYS A 47 10.83 -10.82 -1.41
C LYS A 47 9.47 -11.50 -1.54
N ASP A 48 8.72 -11.11 -2.58
CA ASP A 48 7.37 -11.59 -2.87
C ASP A 48 6.28 -11.17 -1.86
N LYS A 49 6.58 -10.28 -0.90
CA LYS A 49 5.60 -9.72 0.05
C LYS A 49 5.48 -8.20 -0.04
N ALA A 50 5.59 -7.66 -1.26
CA ALA A 50 5.41 -6.24 -1.50
C ALA A 50 3.99 -5.80 -1.12
N ARG A 51 3.87 -4.63 -0.49
CA ARG A 51 2.59 -4.10 0.00
C ARG A 51 2.56 -2.58 -0.05
N ILE A 52 1.39 -1.98 -0.28
CA ILE A 52 1.17 -0.54 -0.16
C ILE A 52 0.62 -0.24 1.22
N ARG A 53 1.15 0.80 1.87
CA ARG A 53 0.60 1.29 3.14
C ARG A 53 -0.25 2.51 2.88
N VAL A 54 -1.52 2.43 3.27
CA VAL A 54 -2.43 3.57 3.34
C VAL A 54 -2.50 4.02 4.80
N GLN A 55 -2.32 5.31 5.05
CA GLN A 55 -2.52 5.90 6.36
C GLN A 55 -3.78 6.75 6.32
N LEU A 56 -4.76 6.38 7.13
CA LEU A 56 -5.98 7.17 7.28
C LEU A 56 -5.74 8.20 8.38
N SER A 57 -5.92 9.48 8.05
CA SER A 57 -5.93 10.55 9.04
C SER A 57 -7.39 10.90 9.38
N ALA A 58 -7.66 11.35 10.60
CA ALA A 58 -8.99 11.81 11.02
C ALA A 58 -9.53 13.00 10.19
N ALA A 59 -8.66 13.65 9.41
CA ALA A 59 -9.04 14.68 8.44
C ALA A 59 -9.54 14.10 7.09
N HIS A 60 -9.55 12.77 6.91
CA HIS A 60 -10.14 12.13 5.74
C HIS A 60 -11.64 11.91 6.01
N THR A 61 -12.45 12.90 5.61
CA THR A 61 -13.93 12.87 5.58
C THR A 61 -14.47 12.38 4.25
#